data_AF-A0A3D3ISU7-F1
#
_entry.id   AF-A0A3D3ISU7-F1
#
_cell.length_a   1.000
_cell.length_b   1.000
_cell.length_c   1.000
_cell.angle_alpha   90.00
_cell.angle_beta   90.00
_cell.angle_gamma   90.00
#
_symmetry.space_group_name_H-M   'P 1'
#
loop_
_entity.id
_entity.type
_entity.pdbx_description
1 polymer ?
#
loop_
_entity_poly.entity_id
_entity_poly.type
_entity_poly.pdbx_seq_one_letter_code
_entity_poly.pdbx_strand_id
1 'polypeptide(L)'
;MTSFFNLFSRNAANAPQDSLSEADYARGQLWMVRFGIGNSAMEALITGAMLTALALQLGASNMMIGLLLAMPHMMSFMQIPGVWATEHFRERKKLTLRAAILSRPGILLMVVAVLMPTPSASIALLMLGLALRYGGGWMMNCAWASWIRDLVPEEIQGQYFGRRMALMTAATGAVTLAGG
;
A
#
# COMPACT_ATOMS: atom_id res chain seq x y z
N MET A 1 -3.98 5.97 36.45
CA MET A 1 -4.81 4.91 35.82
C MET A 1 -6.05 5.44 35.07
N THR A 2 -6.33 6.75 35.10
CA THR A 2 -7.51 7.38 34.46
C THR A 2 -7.31 7.76 32.98
N SER A 3 -6.07 7.75 32.48
CA SER A 3 -5.74 8.16 31.11
C SER A 3 -5.90 7.04 30.07
N PHE A 4 -5.77 5.77 30.48
CA PHE A 4 -5.85 4.62 29.57
C PHE A 4 -7.30 4.27 29.16
N PHE A 5 -8.28 4.56 30.04
CA PHE A 5 -9.71 4.38 29.76
C PHE A 5 -10.27 5.40 28.75
N ASN A 6 -9.69 6.60 28.68
CA ASN A 6 -10.09 7.64 27.72
C ASN A 6 -9.63 7.36 26.28
N LEU A 7 -8.65 6.47 26.09
CA LEU A 7 -8.24 6.06 24.75
C LEU A 7 -9.26 5.09 24.11
N PHE A 8 -9.96 4.30 24.93
CA PHE A 8 -11.00 3.37 24.48
C PHE A 8 -12.40 4.01 24.41
N SER A 9 -12.70 5.03 25.21
CA SER A 9 -13.98 5.76 25.10
C SER A 9 -14.10 6.59 23.80
N ARG A 10 -12.98 6.96 23.18
CA ARG A 10 -12.95 7.58 21.85
C ARG A 10 -13.39 6.64 20.71
N ASN A 11 -13.41 5.33 20.93
CA ASN A 11 -13.84 4.35 19.92
C ASN A 11 -15.36 4.16 19.86
N ALA A 12 -16.11 4.58 20.88
CA ALA A 12 -17.58 4.58 20.84
C ALA A 12 -18.15 5.63 19.85
N ALA A 13 -17.35 6.66 19.50
CA ALA A 13 -17.71 7.68 18.52
C ALA A 13 -17.59 7.22 17.05
N ASN A 14 -17.01 6.03 16.81
CA ASN A 14 -16.73 5.50 15.47
C ASN A 14 -17.63 4.31 15.10
N ALA A 15 -18.83 4.23 15.66
CA ALA A 15 -19.85 3.34 15.12
C ALA A 15 -20.17 3.75 13.66
N PRO A 16 -20.53 2.82 12.75
CA PRO A 16 -20.98 3.18 11.41
C PRO A 16 -22.11 4.22 11.52
N GLN A 17 -21.88 5.42 11.02
CA GLN A 17 -22.87 6.50 11.04
C GLN A 17 -23.75 6.37 9.80
N ASP A 18 -25.08 6.45 9.99
CA ASP A 18 -26.06 6.31 8.90
C ASP A 18 -26.04 7.51 7.93
N SER A 19 -25.52 8.65 8.36
CA SER A 19 -25.25 9.82 7.51
C SER A 19 -23.96 10.52 7.94
N LEU A 20 -23.12 10.85 6.97
CA LEU A 20 -21.87 11.57 7.18
C LEU A 20 -22.07 13.06 6.91
N SER A 21 -21.53 13.93 7.75
CA SER A 21 -21.53 15.36 7.47
C SER A 21 -20.54 15.71 6.35
N GLU A 22 -20.75 16.83 5.67
CA GLU A 22 -19.77 17.39 4.71
C GLU A 22 -18.37 17.52 5.31
N ALA A 23 -18.28 17.87 6.60
CA ALA A 23 -17.01 17.96 7.31
C ALA A 23 -16.31 16.59 7.46
N ASP A 24 -17.07 15.50 7.61
CA ASP A 24 -16.53 14.15 7.69
C ASP A 24 -16.05 13.64 6.33
N TYR A 25 -16.76 13.97 5.25
CA TYR A 25 -16.29 13.72 3.89
C TYR A 25 -14.99 14.45 3.60
N ALA A 26 -14.92 15.75 3.86
CA ALA A 26 -13.72 16.55 3.67
C ALA A 26 -12.53 16.02 4.49
N ARG A 27 -12.79 15.60 5.74
CA ARG A 27 -11.77 14.98 6.60
C ARG A 27 -11.31 13.63 6.05
N GLY A 28 -12.24 12.79 5.59
CA GLY A 28 -11.94 11.49 4.98
C GLY A 28 -11.06 11.66 3.73
N GLN A 29 -11.44 12.57 2.84
CA GLN A 29 -10.67 12.90 1.63
C GLN A 29 -9.25 13.37 1.97
N LEU A 30 -9.08 14.25 2.97
CA LEU A 30 -7.76 14.69 3.41
C LEU A 30 -6.91 13.52 3.95
N TRP A 31 -7.50 12.63 4.75
CA TRP A 31 -6.80 11.45 5.24
C TRP A 31 -6.36 10.52 4.11
N MET A 32 -7.17 10.38 3.06
CA MET A 32 -6.82 9.57 1.89
C MET A 32 -5.67 10.16 1.07
N VAL A 33 -5.54 11.49 1.02
CA VAL A 33 -4.37 12.16 0.43
C VAL A 33 -3.13 11.90 1.28
N ARG A 34 -3.21 12.13 2.60
CA ARG A 34 -2.09 11.93 3.54
C ARG A 34 -1.60 10.47 3.54
N PHE A 35 -2.54 9.52 3.55
CA PHE A 35 -2.24 8.09 3.45
C PHE A 35 -1.56 7.76 2.13
N GLY A 36 -2.05 8.32 1.01
CA GLY A 36 -1.42 8.17 -0.30
C GLY A 36 0.04 8.63 -0.31
N ILE A 37 0.31 9.82 0.23
CA ILE A 37 1.66 10.40 0.35
C ILE A 37 2.57 9.52 1.21
N GLY A 38 2.09 9.10 2.39
CA GLY A 38 2.88 8.24 3.27
C GLY A 38 3.19 6.89 2.64
N ASN A 39 2.21 6.28 1.95
CA ASN A 39 2.42 5.03 1.24
C ASN A 39 3.40 5.22 0.07
N SER A 40 3.28 6.26 -0.75
CA SER A 40 4.17 6.48 -1.90
C SER A 40 5.61 6.79 -1.49
N ALA A 41 5.80 7.52 -0.39
CA ALA A 41 7.10 7.72 0.23
C ALA A 41 7.71 6.38 0.71
N MET A 42 6.92 5.53 1.36
CA MET A 42 7.37 4.21 1.79
C MET A 42 7.73 3.32 0.59
N GLU A 43 6.91 3.31 -0.48
CA GLU A 43 7.22 2.57 -1.72
C GLU A 43 8.56 3.02 -2.31
N ALA A 44 8.84 4.33 -2.32
CA ALA A 44 10.08 4.86 -2.87
C ALA A 44 11.33 4.27 -2.20
N LEU A 45 11.26 3.94 -0.91
CA LEU A 45 12.38 3.39 -0.13
C LEU A 45 12.65 1.91 -0.39
N ILE A 46 11.62 1.15 -0.78
CA ILE A 46 11.68 -0.32 -0.85
C ILE A 46 11.56 -0.85 -2.28
N THR A 47 11.57 0.05 -3.26
CA THR A 47 11.42 -0.28 -4.69
C THR A 47 12.50 0.43 -5.52
N GLY A 48 12.53 0.15 -6.84
CA GLY A 48 13.40 0.86 -7.78
C GLY A 48 14.89 0.73 -7.48
N ALA A 49 15.59 1.88 -7.42
CA ALA A 49 17.03 1.95 -7.26
C ALA A 49 17.51 1.37 -5.91
N MET A 50 16.84 1.71 -4.79
CA MET A 50 17.22 1.17 -3.48
C MET A 50 17.04 -0.35 -3.40
N LEU A 51 15.94 -0.88 -3.94
CA LEU A 51 15.73 -2.33 -4.02
C LEU A 51 16.80 -3.01 -4.88
N THR A 52 17.17 -2.38 -5.99
CA THR A 52 18.22 -2.90 -6.88
C THR A 52 19.59 -2.90 -6.19
N ALA A 53 19.93 -1.83 -5.49
CA ALA A 53 21.16 -1.72 -4.71
C ALA A 53 21.20 -2.75 -3.56
N LEU A 54 20.06 -2.98 -2.90
CA LEU A 54 19.93 -4.03 -1.88
C LEU A 54 20.13 -5.43 -2.48
N ALA A 55 19.47 -5.72 -3.61
CA ALA A 55 19.59 -7.01 -4.28
C ALA A 55 21.04 -7.29 -4.72
N LEU A 56 21.74 -6.28 -5.25
CA LEU A 56 23.16 -6.38 -5.59
C LEU A 56 24.03 -6.70 -4.38
N GLN A 57 23.81 -6.04 -3.24
CA GLN A 57 24.52 -6.32 -1.99
C GLN A 57 24.28 -7.74 -1.48
N LEU A 58 23.09 -8.29 -1.72
CA LEU A 58 22.75 -9.68 -1.40
C LEU A 58 23.28 -10.70 -2.43
N GLY A 59 24.04 -10.25 -3.43
CA GLY A 59 24.65 -11.11 -4.46
C GLY A 59 23.70 -11.52 -5.58
N ALA A 60 22.61 -10.78 -5.82
CA ALA A 60 21.68 -11.08 -6.90
C ALA A 60 22.31 -10.89 -8.28
N SER A 61 22.02 -11.82 -9.20
CA SER A 61 22.42 -11.69 -10.59
C SER A 61 21.55 -10.66 -11.32
N ASN A 62 22.05 -10.15 -12.46
CA ASN A 62 21.28 -9.21 -13.30
C ASN A 62 19.92 -9.78 -13.74
N MET A 63 19.84 -11.09 -13.98
CA MET A 63 18.58 -11.77 -14.30
C MET A 63 17.61 -11.72 -13.11
N MET A 64 18.08 -11.96 -11.89
CA MET A 64 17.27 -11.89 -10.68
C MET A 64 16.78 -10.46 -10.39
N ILE A 65 17.62 -9.46 -10.64
CA ILE A 65 17.25 -8.04 -10.54
C ILE A 65 16.16 -7.71 -11.56
N GLY A 66 16.32 -8.14 -12.82
CA GLY A 66 15.28 -7.97 -13.84
C GLY A 66 13.94 -8.59 -13.42
N LEU A 67 13.99 -9.78 -12.82
CA LEU A 67 12.79 -10.43 -12.29
C LEU A 67 12.17 -9.66 -11.13
N LEU A 68 12.98 -9.18 -10.17
CA LEU A 68 12.54 -8.34 -9.04
C LEU A 68 11.83 -7.07 -9.52
N LEU A 69 12.38 -6.39 -10.53
CA LEU A 69 11.78 -5.18 -11.09
C LEU A 69 10.50 -5.48 -11.89
N ALA A 70 10.36 -6.68 -12.46
CA ALA A 70 9.15 -7.13 -13.14
C ALA A 70 8.03 -7.60 -12.20
N MET A 71 8.33 -7.84 -10.91
CA MET A 71 7.38 -8.34 -9.92
C MET A 71 6.05 -7.57 -9.83
N PRO A 72 6.00 -6.23 -9.83
CA PRO A 72 4.73 -5.51 -9.76
C PRO A 72 3.81 -5.87 -10.93
N HIS A 73 4.38 -5.99 -12.13
CA HIS A 73 3.66 -6.34 -13.35
C HIS A 73 3.21 -7.81 -13.32
N MET A 74 4.07 -8.72 -12.86
CA MET A 74 3.69 -10.13 -12.70
C MET A 74 2.56 -10.32 -11.70
N MET A 75 2.58 -9.57 -10.59
CA MET A 75 1.53 -9.68 -9.57
C MET A 75 0.22 -9.01 -9.97
N SER A 76 0.15 -8.31 -11.11
CA SER A 76 -1.09 -7.69 -11.60
C SER A 76 -2.23 -8.70 -11.81
N PHE A 77 -1.93 -9.97 -12.09
CA PHE A 77 -2.93 -11.04 -12.17
C PHE A 77 -3.76 -11.19 -10.88
N MET A 78 -3.22 -10.77 -9.72
CA MET A 78 -3.97 -10.74 -8.45
C MET A 78 -5.13 -9.74 -8.45
N GLN A 79 -5.24 -8.88 -9.46
CA GLN A 79 -6.43 -8.06 -9.67
C GLN A 79 -7.68 -8.92 -9.92
N ILE A 80 -7.55 -10.07 -10.60
CA ILE A 80 -8.68 -10.94 -10.97
C ILE A 80 -9.39 -11.47 -9.71
N PRO A 81 -8.69 -12.15 -8.76
CA PRO A 81 -9.33 -12.53 -7.50
C PRO A 81 -9.75 -11.32 -6.66
N GLY A 82 -9.08 -10.17 -6.79
CA GLY A 82 -9.46 -8.92 -6.15
C GLY A 82 -10.83 -8.41 -6.62
N VAL A 83 -11.10 -8.40 -7.92
CA VAL A 83 -12.40 -8.04 -8.50
C VAL A 83 -13.47 -9.03 -8.05
N TRP A 84 -13.22 -10.33 -8.22
CA TRP A 84 -14.16 -11.37 -7.81
C TRP A 84 -14.55 -11.26 -6.33
N ALA A 85 -13.58 -11.07 -5.43
CA ALA A 85 -13.85 -10.88 -4.01
C ALA A 85 -14.66 -9.61 -3.73
N THR A 86 -14.37 -8.52 -4.45
CA THR A 86 -15.08 -7.24 -4.31
C THR A 86 -16.55 -7.36 -4.70
N GLU A 87 -16.85 -8.06 -5.78
CA GLU A 87 -18.21 -8.30 -6.25
C GLU A 87 -18.96 -9.27 -5.34
N HIS A 88 -18.31 -10.34 -4.87
CA HIS A 88 -18.96 -11.39 -4.10
C HIS A 88 -19.28 -10.98 -2.66
N PHE A 89 -18.33 -10.39 -1.93
CA PHE A 89 -18.51 -10.08 -0.52
C PHE A 89 -19.23 -8.75 -0.26
N ARG A 90 -19.31 -7.83 -1.25
CA ARG A 90 -19.94 -6.49 -1.18
C ARG A 90 -19.48 -5.57 -0.02
N GLU A 91 -18.57 -6.02 0.85
CA GLU A 91 -17.96 -5.28 1.96
C GLU A 91 -16.67 -4.56 1.53
N ARG A 92 -16.77 -3.69 0.51
CA ARG A 92 -15.63 -3.03 -0.18
C ARG A 92 -14.53 -2.47 0.75
N LYS A 93 -14.94 -1.77 1.83
CA LYS A 93 -14.01 -1.19 2.83
C LYS A 93 -13.28 -2.25 3.66
N LYS A 94 -13.99 -3.31 4.10
CA LYS A 94 -13.37 -4.40 4.89
C LYS A 94 -12.42 -5.22 4.03
N LEU A 95 -12.76 -5.46 2.76
CA LEU A 95 -11.87 -6.11 1.80
C LEU A 95 -10.59 -5.30 1.57
N THR A 96 -10.72 -3.98 1.40
CA THR A 96 -9.56 -3.08 1.28
C THR A 96 -8.63 -3.25 2.50
N LEU A 97 -9.19 -3.26 3.70
CA LEU A 97 -8.41 -3.43 4.93
C LEU A 97 -7.75 -4.82 5.02
N ARG A 98 -8.49 -5.90 4.74
CA ARG A 98 -7.96 -7.27 4.77
C ARG A 98 -6.82 -7.46 3.77
N ALA A 99 -6.99 -6.98 2.54
CA ALA A 99 -5.95 -7.03 1.51
C ALA A 99 -4.74 -6.15 1.87
N ALA A 100 -4.98 -4.97 2.44
CA ALA A 100 -3.89 -4.12 2.95
C ALA A 100 -3.10 -4.84 4.04
N ILE A 101 -3.76 -5.51 5.00
CA ILE A 101 -3.10 -6.30 6.05
C ILE A 101 -2.31 -7.46 5.44
N LEU A 102 -2.89 -8.18 4.46
CA LEU A 102 -2.23 -9.29 3.78
C LEU A 102 -0.94 -8.88 3.05
N SER A 103 -0.84 -7.63 2.59
CA SER A 103 0.38 -7.11 1.97
C SER A 103 1.52 -6.81 2.96
N ARG A 104 1.24 -6.63 4.26
CA ARG A 104 2.23 -6.18 5.26
C ARG A 104 3.31 -7.22 5.60
N PRO A 105 2.99 -8.53 5.74
CA PRO A 105 4.01 -9.56 5.92
C PRO A 105 5.12 -9.54 4.87
N GLY A 106 4.82 -9.09 3.64
CA GLY A 106 5.82 -8.97 2.58
C GLY A 106 7.01 -8.09 2.98
N ILE A 107 6.76 -6.97 3.68
CA ILE A 107 7.82 -6.08 4.17
C ILE A 107 8.66 -6.78 5.24
N LEU A 108 8.02 -7.53 6.15
CA LEU A 108 8.73 -8.27 7.19
C LEU A 108 9.66 -9.33 6.57
N LEU A 109 9.20 -10.02 5.54
CA LEU A 109 10.04 -10.98 4.80
C LEU A 109 11.23 -10.30 4.11
N MET A 110 11.03 -9.11 3.54
CA MET A 110 12.14 -8.33 2.97
C MET A 110 13.16 -7.92 4.03
N VAL A 111 12.74 -7.59 5.26
CA VAL A 111 13.66 -7.31 6.37
C VAL A 111 14.42 -8.57 6.78
N VAL A 112 13.72 -9.69 6.93
CA VAL A 112 14.34 -10.99 7.28
C VAL A 112 15.33 -11.42 6.20
N ALA A 113 15.06 -11.15 4.92
CA ALA A 113 15.96 -11.45 3.81
C ALA A 113 17.35 -10.83 3.99
N VAL A 114 17.43 -9.61 4.50
CA VAL A 114 18.71 -8.91 4.75
C VAL A 114 19.49 -9.53 5.90
N LEU A 115 18.81 -10.17 6.85
CA LEU A 115 19.41 -10.80 8.01
C LEU A 115 19.87 -12.24 7.73
N MET A 116 19.53 -12.82 6.58
CA MET A 116 19.93 -14.17 6.24
C MET A 116 21.42 -14.26 5.88
N PRO A 117 22.15 -15.25 6.40
CA PRO A 117 23.58 -15.41 6.12
C PRO A 117 23.87 -15.97 4.73
N THR A 118 22.88 -16.62 4.10
CA THR A 118 23.05 -17.30 2.81
C THR A 118 22.43 -16.48 1.68
N PRO A 119 23.21 -16.07 0.67
CA PRO A 119 22.72 -15.24 -0.44
C PRO A 119 21.48 -15.81 -1.16
N SER A 120 21.45 -17.12 -1.41
CA SER A 120 20.30 -17.77 -2.07
C SER A 120 19.01 -17.68 -1.26
N ALA A 121 19.10 -17.84 0.07
CA ALA A 121 17.96 -17.72 0.97
C ALA A 121 17.49 -16.25 1.07
N SER A 122 18.43 -15.29 1.15
CA SER A 122 18.14 -13.87 1.15
C SER A 122 17.34 -13.47 -0.09
N ILE A 123 17.82 -13.84 -1.28
CA ILE A 123 17.17 -13.47 -2.54
C ILE A 123 15.79 -14.13 -2.66
N ALA A 124 15.66 -15.40 -2.28
CA ALA A 124 14.37 -16.10 -2.30
C ALA A 124 13.33 -15.44 -1.38
N LEU A 125 13.72 -15.07 -0.16
CA LEU A 125 12.86 -14.34 0.77
C LEU A 125 12.52 -12.93 0.27
N LEU A 126 13.47 -12.24 -0.36
CA LEU A 126 13.25 -10.94 -0.96
C LEU A 126 12.19 -11.02 -2.07
N MET A 127 12.31 -12.00 -2.97
CA MET A 127 11.33 -12.27 -4.04
C MET A 127 9.96 -12.63 -3.47
N LEU A 128 9.90 -13.53 -2.48
CA LEU A 128 8.64 -13.93 -1.83
C LEU A 128 7.97 -12.74 -1.13
N GLY A 129 8.74 -11.95 -0.40
CA GLY A 129 8.26 -10.75 0.28
C GLY A 129 7.67 -9.74 -0.70
N LEU A 130 8.36 -9.52 -1.81
CA LEU A 130 7.92 -8.62 -2.88
C LEU A 130 6.67 -9.15 -3.60
N ALA A 131 6.58 -10.46 -3.82
CA ALA A 131 5.40 -11.12 -4.39
C ALA A 131 4.16 -10.92 -3.53
N LEU A 132 4.26 -11.25 -2.23
CA LEU A 132 3.15 -11.12 -1.28
C LEU A 132 2.71 -9.67 -1.15
N ARG A 133 3.67 -8.75 -1.10
CA ARG A 133 3.44 -7.32 -1.04
C ARG A 133 2.64 -6.82 -2.25
N TYR A 134 3.13 -7.06 -3.46
CA TYR A 134 2.45 -6.58 -4.67
C TYR A 134 1.14 -7.32 -4.93
N GLY A 135 1.07 -8.63 -4.68
CA GLY A 135 -0.15 -9.40 -4.83
C GLY A 135 -1.27 -8.88 -3.93
N GLY A 136 -1.00 -8.69 -2.64
CA GLY A 136 -1.95 -8.07 -1.71
C GLY A 136 -2.27 -6.61 -2.08
N GLY A 137 -1.29 -5.86 -2.60
CA GLY A 137 -1.46 -4.50 -3.09
C GLY A 137 -2.43 -4.38 -4.26
N TRP A 138 -2.35 -5.29 -5.24
CA TRP A 138 -3.28 -5.34 -6.38
C TRP A 138 -4.71 -5.64 -5.94
N MET A 139 -4.90 -6.63 -5.06
CA MET A 139 -6.22 -6.94 -4.49
C MET A 139 -6.79 -5.75 -3.70
N MET A 140 -5.96 -5.12 -2.88
CA MET A 140 -6.32 -3.92 -2.11
C MET A 140 -6.76 -2.79 -3.04
N ASN A 141 -6.02 -2.56 -4.13
CA ASN A 141 -6.31 -1.49 -5.09
C ASN A 141 -7.67 -1.69 -5.78
N CYS A 142 -8.00 -2.92 -6.18
CA CYS A 142 -9.32 -3.25 -6.74
C CYS A 142 -10.45 -2.92 -5.75
N ALA A 143 -10.34 -3.40 -4.52
CA ALA A 143 -11.35 -3.14 -3.49
C ALA A 143 -11.44 -1.64 -3.17
N TRP A 144 -10.30 -0.94 -3.08
CA TRP A 144 -10.25 0.49 -2.81
C TRP A 144 -10.93 1.32 -3.91
N ALA A 145 -10.59 1.04 -5.17
CA ALA A 145 -11.15 1.74 -6.33
C ALA A 145 -12.68 1.61 -6.40
N SER A 146 -13.22 0.52 -5.86
CA SER A 146 -14.66 0.27 -5.87
C SER A 146 -15.48 1.14 -4.91
N TRP A 147 -14.90 1.65 -3.81
CA TRP A 147 -15.64 2.47 -2.83
C TRP A 147 -15.17 3.92 -2.74
N ILE A 148 -13.97 4.24 -3.25
CA ILE A 148 -13.46 5.62 -3.18
C ILE A 148 -14.36 6.62 -3.91
N ARG A 149 -15.08 6.17 -4.94
CA ARG A 149 -16.07 6.97 -5.68
C ARG A 149 -17.26 7.37 -4.81
N ASP A 150 -17.56 6.62 -3.76
CA ASP A 150 -18.60 7.01 -2.80
C ASP A 150 -18.12 8.12 -1.84
N LEU A 151 -16.80 8.33 -1.73
CA LEU A 151 -16.19 9.35 -0.86
C LEU A 151 -15.87 10.65 -1.61
N VAL A 152 -15.61 10.56 -2.92
CA VAL A 152 -15.20 11.68 -3.76
C VAL A 152 -16.28 11.93 -4.81
N PRO A 153 -17.04 13.04 -4.71
CA PRO A 153 -18.04 13.42 -5.70
C PRO A 153 -17.46 13.51 -7.12
N GLU A 154 -18.28 13.18 -8.11
CA GLU A 154 -17.88 13.11 -9.52
C GLU A 154 -17.38 14.46 -10.04
N GLU A 155 -17.96 15.57 -9.56
CA GLU A 155 -17.64 16.94 -9.95
C GLU A 155 -16.20 17.33 -9.60
N ILE A 156 -15.67 16.81 -8.49
CA ILE A 156 -14.32 17.12 -8.00
C ILE A 156 -13.33 16.00 -8.24
N GLN A 157 -13.75 14.88 -8.83
CA GLN A 157 -12.96 13.66 -8.93
C GLN A 157 -11.63 13.89 -9.65
N GLY A 158 -11.65 14.60 -10.79
CA GLY A 158 -10.45 14.90 -11.57
C GLY A 158 -9.45 15.77 -10.80
N GLN A 159 -9.92 16.85 -10.17
CA GLN A 159 -9.07 17.75 -9.39
C GLN A 159 -8.49 17.06 -8.16
N TYR A 160 -9.32 16.28 -7.45
CA TYR A 160 -8.92 15.54 -6.27
C TYR A 160 -7.82 14.51 -6.57
N PHE A 161 -8.05 13.64 -7.56
CA PHE A 161 -7.06 12.62 -7.92
C PHE A 161 -5.81 13.23 -8.57
N GLY A 162 -5.95 14.29 -9.37
CA GLY A 162 -4.81 15.03 -9.90
C GLY A 162 -3.92 15.62 -8.82
N ARG A 163 -4.51 16.34 -7.85
CA ARG A 163 -3.77 16.89 -6.69
C ARG A 163 -3.12 15.79 -5.86
N ARG A 164 -3.85 14.71 -5.59
CA ARG A 164 -3.32 13.55 -4.85
C ARG A 164 -2.11 12.94 -5.56
N MET A 165 -2.20 12.69 -6.87
CA MET A 165 -1.10 12.15 -7.66
C MET A 165 0.10 13.10 -7.68
N ALA A 166 -0.10 14.41 -7.90
CA ALA A 166 0.98 15.39 -7.88
C ALA A 166 1.73 15.40 -6.55
N LEU A 167 1.01 15.39 -5.42
CA LEU A 167 1.62 15.33 -4.08
C LEU A 167 2.35 14.01 -3.82
N MET A 168 1.78 12.88 -4.26
CA MET A 168 2.43 11.57 -4.13
C MET A 168 3.73 11.51 -4.94
N THR A 169 3.71 12.00 -6.18
CA THR A 169 4.90 12.06 -7.04
C THR A 169 5.96 12.99 -6.46
N ALA A 170 5.58 14.17 -5.97
CA ALA A 170 6.51 15.09 -5.31
C ALA A 170 7.16 14.46 -4.08
N ALA A 171 6.37 13.77 -3.24
CA ALA A 171 6.89 13.06 -2.08
C ALA A 171 7.81 11.90 -2.45
N THR A 172 7.43 11.08 -3.44
CA THR A 172 8.29 10.00 -3.95
C THR A 172 9.60 10.56 -4.49
N GLY A 173 9.56 11.61 -5.32
CA GLY A 173 10.76 12.25 -5.86
C GLY A 173 11.68 12.80 -4.77
N ALA A 174 11.11 13.49 -3.77
CA ALA A 174 11.89 14.00 -2.64
C ALA A 174 12.56 12.88 -1.84
N VAL A 175 11.85 11.78 -1.58
CA VAL A 175 12.38 10.62 -0.84
C VAL A 175 13.47 9.90 -1.63
N THR A 176 13.28 9.70 -2.93
CA THR A 176 14.28 9.08 -3.81
C THR A 176 15.55 9.94 -3.87
N LEU A 177 15.43 11.25 -4.10
CA LEU A 177 16.58 12.16 -4.11
C LEU A 177 17.31 12.23 -2.77
N ALA A 178 16.59 12.15 -1.66
CA ALA A 178 17.20 12.08 -0.33
C ALA A 178 17.88 10.72 -0.06
N GLY A 179 17.45 9.66 -0.73
CA GLY A 179 17.99 8.31 -0.61
C GLY A 179 19.23 8.03 -1.47
N GLY A 180 19.46 8.81 -2.54
CA GLY A 180 20.61 8.67 -3.45
C GLY A 180 20.25 8.78 -4.91
#